data_AF-A0A967RPQ2-F1
#
_entry.id   AF-A0A967RPQ2-F1
#
_cell.length_a   1.000
_cell.length_b   1.000
_cell.length_c   1.000
_cell.angle_alpha   90.00
_cell.angle_beta   90.00
_cell.angle_gamma   90.00
#
_symmetry.space_group_name_H-M   'P 1'
#
loop_
_entity.id
_entity.type
_entity.pdbx_description
1 polymer ?
#
loop_
_entity_poly.entity_id
_entity_poly.type
_entity_poly.pdbx_seq_one_letter_code
_entity_poly.pdbx_strand_id
1 'polypeptide(L)' 'YAGIEYEKGTEDTAEIVSWINKHSKRQIGDDAGISIKPISVKATERIVSFAFDYARKMGRKKVTSVHKANI' A
#
# COMPACT_ATOMS: atom_id res chain seq x y z
N TYR A 1 -9.19 0.27 3.68
CA TYR A 1 -8.18 -0.41 2.85
C TYR A 1 -8.84 -0.81 1.55
N ALA A 2 -8.11 -0.80 0.42
CA ALA A 2 -8.70 -1.09 -0.90
C ALA A 2 -9.03 -2.58 -1.09
N GLY A 3 -8.43 -3.49 -0.30
CA GLY A 3 -8.79 -4.92 -0.27
C GLY A 3 -8.50 -5.65 -1.58
N ILE A 4 -7.46 -5.24 -2.32
CA ILE A 4 -7.06 -5.92 -3.55
C ILE A 4 -6.18 -7.11 -3.16
N GLU A 5 -6.82 -8.27 -3.06
CA GLU A 5 -6.25 -9.50 -2.53
C GLU A 5 -6.59 -10.66 -3.45
N TYR A 6 -5.61 -11.54 -3.67
CA TYR A 6 -5.72 -12.71 -4.53
C TYR A 6 -5.34 -13.96 -3.72
N GLU A 7 -6.25 -14.92 -3.71
CA GLU A 7 -6.15 -16.12 -2.89
C GLU A 7 -5.15 -17.12 -3.48
N LYS A 8 -4.33 -17.71 -2.60
CA LYS A 8 -3.38 -18.77 -2.95
C LYS A 8 -4.07 -19.92 -3.69
N GLY A 9 -3.40 -20.45 -4.71
CA GLY A 9 -3.83 -21.67 -5.39
C GLY A 9 -4.93 -21.46 -6.45
N THR A 10 -5.34 -20.22 -6.69
CA THR A 10 -6.22 -19.86 -7.80
C THR A 10 -5.41 -19.58 -9.08
N GLU A 11 -6.04 -19.76 -10.24
CA GLU A 11 -5.40 -19.50 -11.55
C GLU A 11 -5.00 -18.02 -11.69
N ASP A 12 -5.87 -17.09 -11.28
CA ASP A 12 -5.61 -15.64 -11.31
C ASP A 12 -4.37 -15.26 -10.48
N THR A 13 -4.21 -15.84 -9.28
CA THR A 13 -3.02 -15.60 -8.45
C THR A 13 -1.76 -16.13 -9.13
N ALA A 14 -1.84 -17.30 -9.76
CA ALA A 14 -0.71 -17.89 -10.48
C ALA A 14 -0.27 -17.03 -11.66
N GLU A 15 -1.22 -16.43 -12.40
CA GLU A 15 -0.92 -15.50 -13.49
C GLU A 15 -0.17 -14.26 -12.98
N ILE A 16 -0.65 -13.66 -11.89
CA ILE A 16 -0.02 -12.48 -11.26
C ILE A 16 1.39 -12.82 -10.78
N VAL A 17 1.56 -13.94 -10.08
CA VAL A 17 2.87 -14.42 -9.60
C VAL A 17 3.83 -14.63 -10.75
N SER A 18 3.39 -15.29 -11.82
CA SER A 18 4.19 -15.52 -13.03
C SER A 18 4.65 -14.20 -13.65
N TRP A 19 3.74 -13.23 -13.78
CA TRP A 19 4.08 -11.91 -14.29
C TRP A 19 5.11 -11.20 -13.40
N ILE A 20 4.92 -11.19 -12.07
CA ILE A 20 5.87 -10.54 -11.14
C ILE A 20 7.23 -11.21 -11.22
N ASN A 21 7.27 -12.53 -11.18
CA ASN A 21 8.51 -13.32 -11.22
C ASN A 21 9.32 -13.10 -12.50
N LYS A 22 8.64 -12.90 -13.64
CA LYS A 22 9.27 -12.55 -14.92
C LYS A 22 9.93 -11.17 -14.92
N HIS A 23 9.43 -10.22 -14.14
CA HIS A 23 9.86 -8.81 -14.17
C HIS A 23 10.59 -8.35 -12.89
N SER A 24 10.71 -9.20 -11.88
CA SER A 24 11.32 -8.89 -10.58
C SER A 24 12.58 -9.71 -10.33
N LYS A 25 13.57 -9.11 -9.66
CA LYS A 25 14.74 -9.85 -9.15
C LYS A 25 14.38 -10.78 -8.00
N ARG A 26 13.36 -10.42 -7.22
CA ARG A 26 12.87 -11.22 -6.09
C ARG A 26 11.69 -12.07 -6.56
N GLN A 27 11.82 -13.37 -6.37
CA GLN A 27 10.81 -14.35 -6.75
C GLN A 27 9.80 -14.56 -5.61
N ILE A 28 8.55 -14.83 -5.99
CA ILE A 28 7.44 -15.21 -5.13
C ILE A 28 7.21 -16.72 -5.32
N GLY A 29 7.01 -17.44 -4.22
CA GLY A 29 6.69 -18.87 -4.23
C GLY A 29 5.30 -19.16 -4.79
N ASP A 30 5.11 -20.38 -5.27
CA ASP A 30 3.84 -20.91 -5.80
C ASP A 30 2.74 -21.03 -4.74
N ASP A 31 3.13 -20.94 -3.48
CA ASP A 31 2.28 -21.14 -2.31
C ASP A 31 1.86 -19.83 -1.62
N ALA A 32 2.09 -18.68 -2.28
CA ALA A 32 1.78 -17.36 -1.75
C ALA A 32 0.38 -16.85 -2.15
N GLY A 33 -0.28 -16.15 -1.21
CA GLY A 33 -1.35 -15.21 -1.53
C GLY A 33 -0.76 -13.83 -1.84
N ILE A 34 -1.45 -13.04 -2.67
CA ILE A 34 -0.97 -11.71 -3.07
C ILE A 34 -1.91 -10.64 -2.52
N SER A 35 -1.34 -9.63 -1.85
CA SER A 35 -2.03 -8.41 -1.47
C SER A 35 -1.36 -7.21 -2.13
N ILE A 36 -2.13 -6.41 -2.85
CA ILE A 36 -1.64 -5.20 -3.52
C ILE A 36 -2.04 -3.99 -2.68
N LYS A 37 -1.03 -3.22 -2.27
CA LYS A 37 -1.22 -2.00 -1.47
C LYS A 37 -0.92 -0.75 -2.32
N PRO A 38 -1.92 -0.21 -3.05
CA PRO A 38 -1.72 1.05 -3.76
C PRO A 38 -1.68 2.22 -2.77
N ILE A 39 -0.67 3.09 -2.90
CA ILE A 39 -0.60 4.38 -2.22
C ILE A 39 -0.46 5.45 -3.31
N SER A 40 -1.38 6.42 -3.34
CA SER A 40 -1.36 7.50 -4.32
C SER A 40 -1.05 8.84 -3.67
N VAL A 41 -0.40 9.72 -4.44
CA VAL A 41 -0.09 11.10 -4.03
C VAL A 41 -1.39 11.83 -3.68
N LYS A 42 -2.37 11.82 -4.58
CA LYS A 42 -3.67 12.48 -4.39
C LYS A 42 -4.40 12.06 -3.10
N ALA A 43 -4.43 10.77 -2.80
CA ALA A 43 -5.07 10.28 -1.57
C ALA A 43 -4.31 10.71 -0.32
N THR A 44 -2.97 10.67 -0.38
CA THR A 44 -2.08 11.08 0.72
C THR A 44 -2.22 12.57 1.00
N GLU A 45 -2.14 13.43 -0.03
CA GLU A 45 -2.28 14.88 0.09
C GLU A 45 -3.58 15.27 0.77
N ARG A 46 -4.70 14.65 0.39
CA ARG A 46 -6.00 14.93 1.02
C ARG A 46 -5.99 14.69 2.53
N ILE A 47 -5.36 13.60 2.98
CA ILE A 47 -5.27 13.26 4.41
C ILE A 47 -4.32 14.24 5.13
N VAL A 48 -3.19 14.55 4.50
CA VAL A 48 -2.18 15.46 5.05
C VAL A 48 -2.76 16.87 5.21
N SER A 49 -3.43 17.41 4.18
CA SER A 49 -4.08 18.73 4.24
C SER A 49 -5.09 18.79 5.38
N PHE A 50 -5.97 17.80 5.49
CA PHE A 50 -6.93 17.72 6.59
C PHE A 50 -6.24 17.72 7.97
N ALA A 51 -5.16 16.95 8.14
CA ALA A 51 -4.44 16.88 9.41
C ALA A 51 -3.84 18.23 9.83
N PHE A 52 -3.27 18.98 8.88
CA PHE A 52 -2.74 20.32 9.15
C PHE A 52 -3.84 21.34 9.45
N ASP A 53 -4.94 21.31 8.69
CA ASP A 53 -6.08 22.22 8.93
C ASP A 53 -6.73 21.95 10.29
N TYR A 54 -6.89 20.68 10.65
CA TYR A 54 -7.35 20.27 11.97
C TYR A 54 -6.41 20.76 13.07
N ALA A 55 -5.09 20.59 12.89
CA ALA A 55 -4.12 21.03 13.88
C ALA A 55 -4.18 22.55 14.10
N ARG A 56 -4.28 23.35 13.02
CA ARG A 56 -4.46 24.80 13.11
C ARG A 56 -5.76 25.16 13.83
N LYS A 57 -6.90 24.58 13.42
CA LYS A 57 -8.22 24.85 14.01
C LYS A 57 -8.27 24.55 15.52
N MET A 58 -7.58 23.51 15.95
CA MET A 58 -7.61 23.03 17.34
C MET A 58 -6.39 23.49 18.16
N GLY A 59 -5.57 24.41 17.64
CA GLY A 59 -4.38 24.93 18.35
C GLY A 59 -3.31 23.88 18.65
N ARG A 60 -3.26 22.77 17.88
CA ARG A 60 -2.26 21.71 18.05
C ARG A 60 -0.93 22.13 17.40
N LYS A 61 0.17 21.91 18.12
CA LYS A 61 1.52 22.32 17.69
C LYS A 61 2.32 21.24 16.96
N LYS A 62 1.77 20.04 16.80
CA LYS A 62 2.47 18.89 16.21
C LYS A 62 1.54 18.06 15.35
N VAL A 63 2.02 17.74 14.15
CA VAL A 63 1.49 16.70 13.26
C VAL A 63 2.62 15.71 13.03
N THR A 64 2.36 14.43 13.27
CA THR A 64 3.35 13.36 13.08
C THR A 64 2.91 12.49 11.91
N SER A 65 3.76 12.36 10.90
CA SER A 65 3.59 11.36 9.85
C SER A 65 4.19 10.03 10.32
N VAL A 66 3.42 8.95 10.25
CA VAL A 66 3.88 7.60 10.61
C VAL A 66 3.94 6.78 9.34
N HIS A 67 5.12 6.24 9.02
CA HIS A 67 5.34 5.44 7.82
C HIS A 67 6.39 4.35 8.07
N LYS A 68 6.45 3.37 7.16
CA LYS A 68 7.45 2.30 7.15
C LYS A 68 8.18 2.26 5.80
N ALA A 69 8.93 3.32 5.51
CA ALA A 69 9.65 3.50 4.24
C ALA A 69 11.10 3.03 4.28
N ASN A 70 11.54 2.49 5.42
CA ASN A 70 12.92 2.04 5.65
C ASN A 70 13.14 0.57 5.25
N ILE A 71 12.11 -0.07 4.71
CA ILE A 71 12.10 -1.44 4.16
C ILE A 71 11.72 -1.28 2.69
#